data_AF-A0A938EW53-F1
#
_entry.id   AF-A0A938EW53-F1
#
_cell.length_a   1.000
_cell.length_b   1.000
_cell.length_c   1.000
_cell.angle_alpha   90.00
_cell.angle_beta   90.00
_cell.angle_gamma   90.00
#
_symmetry.space_group_name_H-M   'P 1'
#
loop_
_entity.id
_entity.type
_entity.pdbx_description
1 polymer ?
#
loop_
_entity_poly.entity_id
_entity_poly.type
_entity_poly.pdbx_seq_one_letter_code
_entity_poly.pdbx_strand_id
1 'polypeptide(L)' 'MEISYDKKYNIAYIKIQEKTSKVKTITLSGEVNLDISPDGKIYGIELLNANDQLKTRDNELVFTDMVTGKKTIIPIGTN' A
#
# COMPACT_ATOMS: atom_id res chain seq x y z
N MET A 1 -5.31 -4.02 -8.93
CA MET A 1 -4.64 -3.54 -7.70
C MET A 1 -3.45 -4.43 -7.45
N GLU A 2 -2.33 -3.86 -7.04
CA GLU A 2 -1.08 -4.56 -6.73
C GLU A 2 -0.50 -3.95 -5.46
N ILE A 3 0.10 -4.78 -4.61
CA ILE A 3 0.88 -4.31 -3.46
C ILE A 3 2.30 -4.81 -3.67
N SER A 4 3.23 -3.87 -3.78
CA SER A 4 4.67 -4.15 -3.94
C SER A 4 5.38 -3.72 -2.66
N TYR A 5 6.32 -4.53 -2.18
CA TYR A 5 7.09 -4.25 -0.98
C TYR A 5 8.59 -4.29 -1.30
N ASP A 6 9.26 -3.16 -1.09
CA ASP A 6 10.72 -3.02 -1.21
C ASP A 6 11.35 -3.01 0.18
N LYS A 7 11.87 -4.17 0.57
CA LYS A 7 12.57 -4.36 1.85
C LYS A 7 13.83 -3.51 1.98
N LYS A 8 14.51 -3.19 0.87
CA LYS A 8 15.77 -2.42 0.91
C LYS A 8 15.53 -1.00 1.38
N TYR A 9 14.45 -0.38 0.93
CA TYR A 9 14.10 1.00 1.29
C TYR A 9 13.06 1.10 2.40
N ASN A 10 12.52 -0.03 2.87
CA ASN A 10 11.41 -0.07 3.84
C ASN A 10 10.17 0.69 3.32
N ILE A 11 9.88 0.52 2.03
CA ILE A 11 8.76 1.18 1.35
C ILE A 11 7.81 0.12 0.80
N ALA A 12 6.52 0.42 0.85
CA ALA A 12 5.51 -0.36 0.15
C ALA A 12 4.64 0.55 -0.70
N TYR A 13 4.24 0.05 -1.86
CA TYR A 13 3.38 0.77 -2.78
C TYR A 13 2.11 -0.03 -3.04
N ILE A 14 0.97 0.61 -2.78
CA ILE A 14 -0.35 0.09 -3.11
C ILE A 14 -0.77 0.74 -4.42
N LYS A 15 -0.65 0.00 -5.53
CA LYS A 15 -1.15 0.41 -6.83
C LYS A 15 -2.64 0.10 -6.92
N ILE A 16 -3.47 1.14 -6.97
CA ILE A 16 -4.93 0.98 -7.11
C ILE A 16 -5.27 0.66 -8.57
N GLN A 17 -4.64 1.34 -9.53
CA GLN A 17 -4.87 1.21 -10.96
C GLN A 17 -3.65 1.66 -11.78
N GLU A 18 -3.66 1.41 -13.10
CA GLU A 18 -2.61 1.90 -14.00
C GLU A 18 -2.53 3.43 -14.00
N LYS A 19 -1.30 3.97 -13.86
CA LYS A 19 -1.07 5.42 -13.90
C LYS A 19 -1.34 5.96 -15.30
N THR A 20 -1.97 7.14 -15.37
CA THR A 20 -2.01 7.95 -16.58
C THR A 20 -0.89 9.00 -16.54
N SER A 21 -0.69 9.75 -17.62
CA SER A 21 0.37 10.76 -17.73
C SER A 21 0.23 11.97 -16.80
N LYS A 22 -0.92 12.15 -16.13
CA LYS A 22 -1.23 13.33 -15.30
C LYS A 22 -1.41 13.01 -13.82
N VAL A 23 -0.60 12.12 -13.26
CA VAL A 23 -0.61 11.81 -11.83
C VAL A 23 0.48 12.61 -11.13
N LYS A 24 0.15 13.27 -10.01
CA LYS A 24 1.13 13.91 -9.12
C LYS A 24 1.19 13.17 -7.79
N THR A 25 2.37 13.16 -7.18
CA THR A 25 2.54 12.68 -5.81
C THR A 25 2.35 13.83 -4.83
N ILE A 26 1.51 13.63 -3.82
CA ILE A 26 1.38 14.54 -2.68
C ILE A 26 1.84 13.82 -1.41
N THR A 27 2.61 14.52 -0.58
CA THR A 27 2.99 14.01 0.74
C THR A 27 1.88 14.37 1.73
N LEU A 28 1.28 13.36 2.37
CA LEU A 28 0.29 13.57 3.42
C LEU A 28 0.94 13.73 4.79
N SER A 29 2.04 13.00 5.02
CA SER A 29 2.80 13.01 6.27
C SER A 29 4.22 12.50 6.02
N GLY A 30 5.06 12.44 7.06
CA GLY A 30 6.37 11.80 6.98
C GLY A 30 6.32 10.29 6.69
N GLU A 31 5.14 9.67 6.68
CA GLU A 31 4.97 8.22 6.54
C GLU A 31 4.17 7.82 5.30
N VAL A 32 3.50 8.76 4.63
CA VAL A 32 2.56 8.44 3.54
C VAL A 32 2.63 9.48 2.41
N ASN A 33 2.78 8.97 1.18
CA ASN A 33 2.51 9.72 -0.04
C ASN A 33 1.30 9.16 -0.78
N LEU A 34 0.61 10.03 -1.54
CA LEU A 34 -0.48 9.65 -2.44
C LEU A 34 -0.17 10.07 -3.87
N ASP A 35 -0.42 9.16 -4.79
CA ASP A 35 -0.44 9.44 -6.22
C ASP A 35 -1.87 9.77 -6.66
N ILE A 36 -2.11 11.00 -7.09
CA ILE A 36 -3.45 11.54 -7.35
C ILE A 36 -3.49 12.34 -8.66
N SER A 37 -4.59 12.22 -9.42
CA SER A 37 -4.86 13.03 -10.61
C SER A 37 -5.54 14.36 -10.28
N PRO A 38 -5.63 15.31 -11.24
CA PRO A 38 -6.31 16.59 -11.04
C PRO A 38 -7.80 16.49 -10.67
N ASP A 39 -8.48 15.43 -11.11
CA ASP A 39 -9.88 15.14 -10.76
C ASP A 39 -10.03 14.38 -9.43
N GLY A 40 -8.94 14.22 -8.68
CA GLY A 40 -8.93 13.64 -7.34
C GLY A 40 -8.87 12.11 -7.29
N LYS A 41 -8.76 11.43 -8.43
CA LYS A 41 -8.65 9.96 -8.46
C LYS A 41 -7.30 9.52 -7.91
N ILE A 42 -7.32 8.58 -6.96
CA ILE A 42 -6.11 8.02 -6.36
C ILE A 42 -5.64 6.84 -7.22
N TYR A 43 -4.35 6.85 -7.56
CA TYR A 43 -3.68 5.83 -8.35
C TYR A 43 -2.78 4.93 -7.51
N GLY A 44 -2.25 5.46 -6.41
CA GLY A 44 -1.59 4.64 -5.43
C GLY A 44 -1.22 5.37 -4.15
N ILE A 45 -0.72 4.57 -3.22
CA ILE A 45 -0.36 4.98 -1.86
C ILE A 45 1.03 4.43 -1.59
N GLU A 46 1.95 5.29 -1.22
CA GLU A 46 3.29 4.91 -0.79
C GLU A 46 3.37 4.97 0.73
N LEU A 47 3.77 3.87 1.33
CA LEU A 47 4.02 3.70 2.76
C LEU A 47 5.52 3.80 2.98
N LEU A 48 5.98 4.86 3.65
CA LEU A 48 7.41 5.18 3.80
C LEU A 48 8.07 4.45 4.97
N ASN A 49 7.29 3.76 5.80
CA ASN A 49 7.74 2.82 6.82
C ASN A 49 6.90 1.54 6.72
N ALA A 50 7.13 0.79 5.66
CA ALA A 50 6.38 -0.44 5.37
C ALA A 50 6.46 -1.48 6.48
N ASN A 51 7.53 -1.52 7.26
CA ASN A 51 7.63 -2.39 8.41
C ASN A 51 6.52 -2.11 9.42
N ASP A 52 6.36 -0.86 9.85
CA ASP A 52 5.33 -0.51 10.84
C ASP A 52 3.93 -0.51 10.21
N GLN A 53 3.83 -0.14 8.93
CA GLN A 53 2.54 0.05 8.25
C GLN A 53 1.96 -1.24 7.64
N LEU A 54 2.79 -2.23 7.25
CA LEU A 54 2.33 -3.53 6.72
C LEU A 54 2.46 -4.67 7.73
N LYS A 55 3.47 -4.67 8.60
CA LYS A 55 3.71 -5.79 9.53
C LYS A 55 2.95 -5.59 10.83
N THR A 56 1.64 -5.36 10.72
CA THR A 56 0.76 -5.53 11.88
C THR A 56 0.79 -7.00 12.32
N ARG A 57 0.62 -7.26 13.63
CA ARG A 57 0.79 -8.56 14.33
C ARG A 57 1.04 -9.75 13.39
N ASP A 58 2.26 -10.29 13.49
CA ASP A 58 2.70 -11.55 12.88
C ASP A 58 3.24 -11.49 11.43
N ASN A 59 3.61 -10.31 10.91
CA ASN A 59 4.18 -10.14 9.55
C ASN A 59 3.22 -10.61 8.43
N GLU A 60 1.92 -10.40 8.62
CA GLU A 60 0.90 -10.88 7.70
C GLU A 60 0.12 -9.71 7.09
N LEU A 61 -0.17 -9.82 5.79
CA LEU A 61 -1.18 -9.00 5.14
C LEU A 61 -2.51 -9.77 5.14
N VAL A 62 -3.55 -9.19 5.73
CA VAL A 62 -4.85 -9.83 5.88
C VAL A 62 -5.89 -9.10 5.02
N PHE A 63 -6.43 -9.80 4.03
CA PHE A 63 -7.63 -9.36 3.31
C PHE A 63 -8.86 -9.98 3.95
N THR A 64 -9.79 -9.14 4.43
CA THR A 64 -11.02 -9.59 5.09
C THR A 64 -12.23 -9.19 4.25
N ASP A 65 -13.05 -10.18 3.88
CA ASP A 65 -14.41 -9.93 3.44
C ASP A 65 -15.27 -9.63 4.67
N MET A 66 -15.75 -8.40 4.80
CA MET A 66 -16.51 -7.96 5.96
C MET A 66 -17.94 -8.51 6.01
N VAL A 67 -18.49 -8.96 4.89
CA VAL A 67 -19.85 -9.54 4.84
C VAL A 67 -19.81 -10.98 5.32
N THR A 68 -18.82 -11.75 4.89
CA THR A 68 -18.70 -13.17 5.24
C THR A 68 -17.78 -13.44 6.44
N GLY A 69 -16.95 -12.47 6.83
CA GLY A 69 -15.90 -12.61 7.83
C GLY A 69 -14.69 -13.43 7.34
N LYS A 70 -14.68 -13.88 6.08
CA LYS A 70 -13.60 -14.71 5.55
C LYS A 70 -12.31 -13.90 5.43
N LYS A 71 -11.21 -14.50 5.88
CA LYS A 71 -9.87 -13.93 5.79
C LYS A 71 -9.00 -14.68 4.79
N THR A 72 -8.25 -13.94 4.01
CA THR A 72 -7.11 -14.43 3.23
C THR A 72 -5.86 -13.81 3.82
N ILE A 73 -4.92 -14.66 4.20
CA ILE A 73 -3.67 -14.25 4.85
C ILE A 73 -2.54 -14.44 3.85
N ILE A 74 -1.72 -13.41 3.68
CA ILE A 74 -0.53 -13.43 2.85
C ILE A 74 0.67 -13.17 3.77
N PRO A 75 1.53 -14.16 3.99
CA PRO A 75 2.76 -13.96 4.76
C PRO A 75 3.68 -12.97 4.03
N ILE A 76 4.20 -11.98 4.75
CA ILE A 76 5.20 -11.05 4.23
C ILE A 76 6.57 -11.64 4.60
N GLY A 77 7.31 -12.10 3.59
CA GLY A 77 8.59 -12.80 3.77
C GLY A 77 9.57 -12.04 4.69
N THR A 78 10.09 -12.74 5.70
CA THR A 78 11.08 -12.16 6.63
C THR A 78 12.52 -12.38 6.18
N ASN A 79 12.81 -13.46 5.47
CA ASN A 79 14.03 -13.78 4.72
C ASN A 79 13.82 -15.14 4.06
#